data_AF-A0AAU5KLX3-F1
#
_entry.id   AF-A0AAU5KLX3-F1
#
_cell.length_a   1.000
_cell.length_b   1.000
_cell.length_c   1.000
_cell.angle_alpha   90.00
_cell.angle_beta   90.00
_cell.angle_gamma   90.00
#
_symmetry.space_group_name_H-M   'P 1'
#
loop_
_entity.id
_entity.type
_entity.pdbx_description
1 polymer ?
#
loop_
_entity_poly.entity_id
_entity_poly.type
_entity_poly.pdbx_seq_one_letter_code
_entity_poly.pdbx_strand_id
1 'polypeptide(L)'
;MTPDDTLRALAALEAAWRQDSRALEALAECGPGETRLPVLVADYGDLVLDSMLSLACGIHGGMDEAEFDAAMERKEADVTVRMCAALGRTLKSWAATAPDSASGDVARAVVDAVHTFTAAGEEDVLRLLAALRAGVLGGS
;
A
#
# COMPACT_ATOMS: atom_id res chain seq x y z
N MET A 1 6.73 -8.66 4.75
CA MET A 1 7.33 -8.28 3.46
C MET A 1 8.80 -8.02 3.68
N THR A 2 9.67 -8.47 2.78
CA THR A 2 11.10 -8.12 2.81
C THR A 2 11.34 -6.68 2.31
N PRO A 3 12.53 -6.11 2.49
CA PRO A 3 12.87 -4.82 1.85
C PRO A 3 12.74 -4.86 0.33
N ASP A 4 13.18 -5.96 -0.31
CA ASP A 4 13.09 -6.13 -1.76
C ASP A 4 11.64 -6.24 -2.25
N ASP A 5 10.81 -7.00 -1.54
CA ASP A 5 9.35 -7.04 -1.74
C ASP A 5 8.73 -5.63 -1.71
N THR A 6 9.13 -4.85 -0.72
CA THR A 6 8.63 -3.48 -0.51
C THR A 6 9.07 -2.56 -1.65
N LEU A 7 10.34 -2.65 -2.08
CA LEU A 7 10.87 -1.86 -3.19
C LEU A 7 10.22 -2.23 -4.52
N ARG A 8 9.96 -3.53 -4.76
CA ARG A 8 9.27 -4.01 -5.97
C ARG A 8 7.81 -3.55 -5.99
N ALA A 9 7.10 -3.60 -4.86
CA ALA A 9 5.75 -3.05 -4.74
C ALA A 9 5.73 -1.55 -5.03
N LEU A 10 6.63 -0.78 -4.42
CA LEU A 10 6.76 0.67 -4.63
C LEU A 10 7.06 1.02 -6.09
N ALA A 11 7.97 0.28 -6.73
CA ALA A 11 8.28 0.47 -8.14
C ALA A 11 7.06 0.21 -9.04
N ALA A 12 6.22 -0.78 -8.70
CA ALA A 12 4.99 -1.05 -9.43
C ALA A 12 3.93 0.03 -9.24
N LEU A 13 3.78 0.58 -8.02
CA LEU A 13 2.91 1.75 -7.78
C LEU A 13 3.36 2.96 -8.61
N GLU A 14 4.66 3.24 -8.63
CA GLU A 14 5.26 4.34 -9.40
C GLU A 14 5.06 4.15 -10.91
N ALA A 15 5.30 2.94 -11.42
CA ALA A 15 5.08 2.60 -12.83
C ALA A 15 3.59 2.69 -13.22
N ALA A 16 2.68 2.19 -12.39
CA ALA A 16 1.24 2.30 -12.61
C ALA A 16 0.75 3.75 -12.60
N TRP A 17 1.27 4.58 -11.69
CA TRP A 17 0.98 6.00 -11.65
C TRP A 17 1.40 6.70 -12.95
N ARG A 18 2.62 6.44 -13.41
CA ARG A 18 3.19 6.97 -14.67
C ARG A 18 2.65 6.34 -15.94
N GLN A 19 1.80 5.31 -15.84
CA GLN A 19 1.31 4.53 -16.97
C GLN A 19 2.46 3.84 -17.77
N ASP A 20 3.53 3.46 -17.08
CA ASP A 20 4.68 2.75 -17.68
C ASP A 20 4.41 1.24 -17.73
N SER A 21 3.72 0.79 -18.78
CA SER A 21 3.38 -0.63 -18.95
C SER A 21 4.60 -1.53 -19.10
N ARG A 22 5.71 -1.02 -19.68
CA ARG A 22 6.94 -1.81 -19.85
C ARG A 22 7.63 -2.06 -18.52
N ALA A 23 7.67 -1.05 -17.65
CA ALA A 23 8.19 -1.22 -16.30
C ALA A 23 7.33 -2.22 -15.51
N LEU A 24 5.99 -2.18 -15.65
CA LEU A 24 5.10 -3.15 -15.02
C LEU A 24 5.32 -4.57 -15.54
N GLU A 25 5.48 -4.76 -16.84
CA GLU A 25 5.81 -6.07 -17.44
C GLU A 25 7.13 -6.61 -16.88
N ALA A 26 8.18 -5.80 -16.84
CA ALA A 26 9.48 -6.19 -16.28
C ALA A 26 9.40 -6.52 -14.78
N LEU A 27 8.63 -5.76 -14.01
CA LEU A 27 8.42 -6.02 -12.59
C LEU A 27 7.54 -7.25 -12.33
N ALA A 28 6.71 -7.65 -13.29
CA ALA A 28 5.84 -8.82 -13.20
C ALA A 28 6.61 -10.13 -13.44
N GLU A 29 7.78 -10.07 -14.08
CA GLU A 29 8.68 -11.22 -14.17
C GLU A 29 9.07 -11.68 -12.75
N CYS A 30 8.66 -12.90 -12.37
CA CYS A 30 8.94 -13.47 -11.06
C CYS A 30 9.70 -14.79 -11.17
N GLY A 31 10.74 -14.93 -10.35
CA GLY A 31 11.48 -16.19 -10.19
C GLY A 31 10.72 -17.25 -9.38
N PRO A 32 11.18 -18.51 -9.38
CA PRO A 32 10.60 -19.56 -8.55
C PRO A 32 10.61 -19.18 -7.06
N GLY A 33 9.43 -19.19 -6.42
CA GLY A 33 9.28 -18.86 -5.00
C GLY A 33 9.14 -17.37 -4.69
N GLU A 34 9.23 -16.49 -5.69
CA GLU A 34 8.92 -15.07 -5.49
C GLU A 34 7.41 -14.83 -5.41
N THR A 35 7.03 -13.85 -4.61
CA THR A 35 5.63 -13.41 -4.52
C THR A 35 5.22 -12.75 -5.83
N ARG A 36 4.07 -13.16 -6.37
CA ARG A 36 3.50 -12.58 -7.58
C ARG A 36 3.23 -11.10 -7.40
N LEU A 37 3.53 -10.29 -8.42
CA LEU A 37 3.41 -8.84 -8.35
C LEU A 37 2.02 -8.32 -7.92
N PRO A 38 0.86 -8.83 -8.40
CA PRO A 38 -0.42 -8.32 -7.95
C PRO A 38 -0.66 -8.55 -6.46
N VAL A 39 -0.24 -9.71 -5.92
CA VAL A 39 -0.35 -10.03 -4.49
C VAL A 39 0.53 -9.09 -3.68
N LEU A 40 1.78 -8.92 -4.13
CA LEU A 40 2.75 -8.06 -3.48
C LEU A 40 2.26 -6.61 -3.38
N VAL A 41 1.69 -6.09 -4.46
CA VAL A 41 1.13 -4.74 -4.52
C VAL A 41 -0.09 -4.58 -3.62
N ALA A 42 -0.98 -5.57 -3.58
CA ALA A 42 -2.15 -5.54 -2.71
C ALA A 42 -1.76 -5.62 -1.23
N ASP A 43 -0.79 -6.47 -0.87
CA ASP A 43 -0.26 -6.57 0.49
C ASP A 43 0.40 -5.27 0.94
N TYR A 44 1.20 -4.65 0.07
CA TYR A 44 1.82 -3.37 0.36
C TYR A 44 0.80 -2.25 0.51
N GLY A 45 -0.19 -2.19 -0.39
CA GLY A 45 -1.26 -1.20 -0.34
C GLY A 45 -2.09 -1.27 0.94
N ASP A 46 -2.45 -2.49 1.36
CA ASP A 46 -3.16 -2.74 2.63
C ASP A 46 -2.34 -2.25 3.83
N LEU A 47 -1.04 -2.54 3.86
CA LEU A 47 -0.13 -2.09 4.92
C LEU A 47 -0.01 -0.55 4.97
N VAL A 48 0.12 0.10 3.82
CA VAL A 48 0.22 1.56 3.73
C VAL A 48 -1.08 2.22 4.19
N LEU A 49 -2.23 1.74 3.70
CA LEU A 49 -3.54 2.27 4.09
C LEU A 49 -3.79 2.09 5.59
N ASP A 50 -3.50 0.92 6.17
CA ASP A 50 -3.65 0.69 7.60
C ASP A 50 -2.75 1.60 8.44
N SER A 51 -1.51 1.83 7.99
CA SER A 51 -0.57 2.74 8.65
C SER A 51 -1.08 4.18 8.65
N MET A 52 -1.61 4.64 7.51
CA MET A 52 -2.17 5.99 7.37
C MET A 52 -3.42 6.19 8.23
N LEU A 53 -4.31 5.18 8.27
CA LEU A 53 -5.50 5.19 9.11
C LEU A 53 -5.15 5.19 10.60
N SER A 54 -4.16 4.39 10.98
CA SER A 54 -3.68 4.35 12.37
C SER A 54 -3.16 5.72 12.80
N LEU A 55 -2.34 6.37 11.96
CA LEU A 55 -1.88 7.74 12.20
C LEU A 55 -3.03 8.75 12.28
N ALA A 56 -4.04 8.64 11.40
CA ALA A 56 -5.21 9.51 11.42
C ALA A 56 -6.07 9.33 12.69
N CYS A 57 -6.09 8.12 13.26
CA CYS A 57 -6.72 7.84 14.56
C CYS A 57 -5.85 8.26 15.75
N GLY A 58 -4.65 8.80 15.51
CA GLY A 58 -3.72 9.22 16.56
C GLY A 58 -2.96 8.06 17.19
N ILE A 59 -2.87 6.90 16.52
CA ILE A 59 -2.06 5.77 16.97
C ILE A 59 -0.62 6.03 16.52
N HIS A 60 0.29 6.14 17.48
CA HIS A 60 1.72 6.35 17.25
C HIS A 60 2.57 5.68 18.33
N GLY A 61 3.87 5.57 18.08
CA GLY A 61 4.81 5.02 19.06
C GLY A 61 4.86 5.86 20.35
N GLY A 62 5.10 5.18 21.47
CA GLY A 62 5.28 5.83 22.78
C GLY A 62 4.00 6.12 23.57
N MET A 63 2.84 5.69 23.06
CA MET A 63 1.59 5.70 23.82
C MET A 63 1.63 4.68 24.97
N ASP A 64 0.96 5.00 26.07
CA ASP A 64 0.69 4.00 27.09
C ASP A 64 -0.42 3.03 26.66
N GLU A 65 -0.61 1.95 27.42
CA GLU A 65 -1.58 0.88 27.09
C GLU A 65 -3.02 1.41 27.03
N ALA A 66 -3.41 2.29 27.96
CA ALA A 66 -4.77 2.82 28.02
C ALA A 66 -5.05 3.80 26.86
N GLU A 67 -4.07 4.63 26.51
CA GLU A 67 -4.12 5.52 25.36
C GLU A 67 -4.23 4.72 24.05
N PHE A 68 -3.45 3.63 23.94
CA PHE A 68 -3.46 2.76 22.77
C PHE A 68 -4.81 2.07 22.59
N ASP A 69 -5.35 1.48 23.65
CA ASP A 69 -6.66 0.80 23.62
C ASP A 69 -7.78 1.78 23.24
N ALA A 70 -7.81 2.96 23.84
CA ALA A 70 -8.80 3.99 23.50
C ALA A 70 -8.66 4.48 22.04
N ALA A 71 -7.45 4.51 21.48
CA ALA A 71 -7.23 4.84 20.09
C ALA A 71 -7.63 3.72 19.13
N MET A 72 -7.42 2.46 19.52
CA MET A 72 -7.88 1.28 18.78
C MET A 72 -9.41 1.18 18.75
N GLU A 73 -10.09 1.42 19.87
CA GLU A 73 -11.57 1.48 19.90
C GLU A 73 -12.11 2.55 18.95
N ARG A 74 -11.49 3.74 18.91
CA ARG A 74 -11.85 4.80 17.97
C ARG A 74 -11.62 4.36 16.52
N LYS A 75 -10.50 3.72 16.22
CA LYS A 75 -10.17 3.18 14.89
C LYS A 75 -11.22 2.15 14.44
N GLU A 76 -11.64 1.25 15.33
CA GLU A 76 -12.64 0.21 15.01
C GLU A 76 -14.05 0.77 14.81
N ALA A 77 -14.42 1.83 15.56
CA ALA A 77 -15.70 2.51 15.41
C ALA A 77 -15.79 3.36 14.13
N ASP A 78 -14.66 3.80 13.58
CA ASP A 78 -14.60 4.67 12.41
C ASP A 78 -15.11 3.97 11.14
N VAL A 79 -16.01 4.63 10.40
CA VAL A 79 -16.60 4.09 9.16
C VAL A 79 -15.59 4.09 8.02
N THR A 80 -14.76 5.13 7.93
CA THR A 80 -13.70 5.26 6.91
C THR A 80 -12.70 4.13 7.08
N VAL A 81 -12.26 3.85 8.31
CA VAL A 81 -11.36 2.73 8.60
C VAL A 81 -11.98 1.40 8.16
N ARG A 82 -13.24 1.15 8.52
CA ARG A 82 -13.94 -0.09 8.14
C ARG A 82 -14.09 -0.23 6.62
N MET A 83 -14.35 0.87 5.91
CA MET A 83 -14.44 0.89 4.45
C MET A 83 -13.07 0.61 3.80
N CYS A 84 -12.01 1.26 4.26
CA CYS A 84 -10.65 0.99 3.78
C CYS A 84 -10.21 -0.44 4.05
N ALA A 85 -10.52 -1.00 5.23
CA ALA A 85 -10.24 -2.40 5.55
C ALA A 85 -11.02 -3.36 4.64
N ALA A 86 -12.27 -3.03 4.28
CA ALA A 86 -13.03 -3.80 3.31
C ALA A 86 -12.40 -3.73 1.91
N LEU A 87 -11.97 -2.54 1.47
CA LEU A 87 -11.28 -2.34 0.22
C LEU A 87 -9.96 -3.13 0.15
N GLY A 88 -9.14 -3.08 1.21
CA GLY A 88 -7.89 -3.85 1.32
C GLY A 88 -8.13 -5.35 1.19
N ARG A 89 -9.12 -5.89 1.91
CA ARG A 89 -9.52 -7.31 1.77
C ARG A 89 -10.00 -7.66 0.35
N THR A 90 -10.78 -6.79 -0.28
CA THR A 90 -11.25 -6.99 -1.66
C THR A 90 -10.08 -7.00 -2.65
N LEU A 91 -9.16 -6.05 -2.54
CA LEU A 91 -7.96 -5.97 -3.39
C LEU A 91 -7.07 -7.20 -3.22
N LYS A 92 -6.83 -7.64 -1.97
CA LYS A 92 -6.07 -8.86 -1.67
C LYS A 92 -6.73 -10.11 -2.26
N SER A 93 -8.05 -10.23 -2.10
CA SER A 93 -8.81 -11.35 -2.66
C SER A 93 -8.76 -11.37 -4.19
N TRP A 94 -8.86 -10.21 -4.82
CA TRP A 94 -8.72 -10.10 -6.28
C TRP A 94 -7.30 -10.45 -6.71
N ALA A 95 -6.28 -9.83 -6.12
CA ALA A 95 -4.88 -10.04 -6.42
C ALA A 95 -4.42 -11.50 -6.30
N ALA A 96 -4.96 -12.25 -5.33
CA ALA A 96 -4.69 -13.67 -5.14
C ALA A 96 -5.09 -14.54 -6.35
N THR A 97 -6.07 -14.10 -7.15
CA THR A 97 -6.63 -14.86 -8.28
C THR A 97 -6.40 -14.18 -9.64
N ALA A 98 -6.03 -12.90 -9.64
CA ALA A 98 -5.79 -12.14 -10.85
C ALA A 98 -4.58 -12.70 -11.63
N PRO A 99 -4.54 -12.54 -12.97
CA PRO A 99 -3.32 -12.79 -13.75
C PRO A 99 -2.27 -11.69 -13.51
N ASP A 100 -1.00 -11.95 -13.81
CA ASP A 100 0.08 -10.95 -13.59
C ASP A 100 -0.09 -9.69 -14.45
N SER A 101 -0.79 -9.79 -15.59
CA SER A 101 -1.17 -8.63 -16.41
C SER A 101 -2.08 -7.64 -15.68
N ALA A 102 -2.77 -8.06 -14.62
CA ALA A 102 -3.61 -7.18 -13.80
C ALA A 102 -2.80 -6.36 -12.77
N SER A 103 -1.47 -6.54 -12.69
CA SER A 103 -0.63 -5.83 -11.71
C SER A 103 -0.78 -4.30 -11.80
N GLY A 104 -0.89 -3.77 -13.02
CA GLY A 104 -1.13 -2.34 -13.25
C GLY A 104 -2.46 -1.86 -12.67
N ASP A 105 -3.53 -2.64 -12.85
CA ASP A 105 -4.87 -2.29 -12.37
C ASP A 105 -4.93 -2.35 -10.83
N VAL A 106 -4.33 -3.38 -10.23
CA VAL A 106 -4.22 -3.50 -8.76
C VAL A 106 -3.39 -2.36 -8.19
N ALA A 107 -2.24 -2.05 -8.79
CA ALA A 107 -1.38 -0.94 -8.38
C ALA A 107 -2.11 0.40 -8.49
N ARG A 108 -2.85 0.62 -9.57
CA ARG A 108 -3.63 1.84 -9.74
C ARG A 108 -4.72 1.96 -8.69
N ALA A 109 -5.46 0.89 -8.40
CA ALA A 109 -6.47 0.90 -7.34
C ALA A 109 -5.88 1.24 -5.96
N VAL A 110 -4.68 0.75 -5.66
CA VAL A 110 -3.94 1.11 -4.42
C VAL A 110 -3.58 2.59 -4.41
N VAL A 111 -2.98 3.12 -5.50
CA VAL A 111 -2.59 4.53 -5.57
C VAL A 111 -3.82 5.44 -5.48
N ASP A 112 -4.90 5.10 -6.16
CA ASP A 112 -6.16 5.87 -6.14
C ASP A 112 -6.76 5.90 -4.72
N ALA A 113 -6.67 4.79 -3.97
CA ALA A 113 -7.10 4.74 -2.57
C ALA A 113 -6.25 5.66 -1.68
N VAL A 114 -4.92 5.62 -1.84
CA VAL A 114 -3.99 6.49 -1.08
C VAL A 114 -4.21 7.96 -1.43
N HIS A 115 -4.37 8.29 -2.72
CA HIS A 115 -4.65 9.65 -3.19
C HIS A 115 -5.98 10.17 -2.64
N THR A 116 -7.04 9.34 -2.71
CA THR A 116 -8.37 9.70 -2.19
C THR A 116 -8.34 9.96 -0.69
N PHE A 117 -7.60 9.16 0.07
CA PHE A 117 -7.49 9.31 1.51
C PHE A 117 -6.68 10.55 1.92
N THR A 118 -5.62 10.87 1.17
CA THR A 118 -4.73 12.00 1.49
C THR A 118 -5.24 13.34 0.97
N ALA A 119 -6.20 13.32 0.04
CA ALA A 119 -6.56 14.50 -0.77
C ALA A 119 -5.33 15.19 -1.40
N ALA A 120 -4.26 14.43 -1.63
CA ALA A 120 -2.99 14.92 -2.12
C ALA A 120 -3.08 15.25 -3.62
N GLY A 121 -2.31 16.22 -4.11
CA GLY A 121 -2.23 16.47 -5.56
C GLY A 121 -1.43 15.38 -6.30
N GLU A 122 -1.46 15.41 -7.63
CA GLU A 122 -0.73 14.42 -8.44
C GLU A 122 0.79 14.41 -8.17
N GLU A 123 1.40 15.57 -7.93
CA GLU A 123 2.82 15.66 -7.58
C GLU A 123 3.12 15.11 -6.17
N ASP A 124 2.15 15.14 -5.27
CA ASP A 124 2.32 14.72 -3.89
C ASP A 124 2.36 13.19 -3.77
N VAL A 125 1.67 12.48 -4.64
CA VAL A 125 1.73 11.00 -4.73
C VAL A 125 3.15 10.54 -5.04
N LEU A 126 3.81 11.14 -6.04
CA LEU A 126 5.18 10.78 -6.39
C LEU A 126 6.18 11.12 -5.28
N ARG A 127 6.01 12.26 -4.59
CA ARG A 127 6.83 12.61 -3.44
C ARG A 127 6.64 11.64 -2.28
N LEU A 128 5.40 11.20 -2.02
CA LEU A 128 5.09 10.20 -1.01
C LEU A 128 5.77 8.86 -1.33
N LEU A 129 5.62 8.35 -2.56
CA LEU A 129 6.28 7.11 -2.99
C LEU A 129 7.81 7.19 -2.88
N ALA A 130 8.39 8.34 -3.24
CA ALA A 130 9.83 8.58 -3.10
C ALA A 130 10.28 8.60 -1.62
N ALA A 131 9.49 9.22 -0.73
CA ALA A 131 9.77 9.23 0.70
C ALA A 131 9.70 7.82 1.32
N LEU A 132 8.67 7.04 0.95
CA LEU A 132 8.52 5.65 1.38
C LEU A 132 9.72 4.80 0.92
N ARG A 133 10.13 4.96 -0.33
CA ARG A 133 11.33 4.29 -0.88
C ARG A 133 12.60 4.66 -0.12
N ALA A 134 12.80 5.95 0.16
CA ALA A 134 13.96 6.41 0.93
C ALA A 134 13.99 5.83 2.34
N GLY A 135 12.82 5.70 3.00
CA GLY A 135 12.70 5.07 4.31
C GLY A 135 13.13 3.60 4.31
N VAL A 136 12.77 2.84 3.28
CA VAL A 136 13.18 1.43 3.15
C VAL A 136 14.70 1.31 2.94
N LEU A 137 15.29 2.19 2.13
CA LEU A 137 16.72 2.17 1.82
C LEU A 137 17.61 2.73 2.95
N GLY A 138 17.08 3.62 3.79
CA GLY A 138 17.80 4.20 4.92
C GLY A 138 17.73 3.38 6.21
N GLY A 139 16.88 2.34 6.24
CA GLY A 139 16.66 1.46 7.40
C GLY A 139 17.51 0.20 7.44
N SER A 140 18.56 0.10 6.60
CA SER A 140 19.49 -1.04 6.50
C SER A 140 20.75 -0.88 7.35
#